data_AF-A0AAJ7L5G4-F1
#
_entry.id   AF-A0AAJ7L5G4-F1
#
_cell.length_a   1.000
_cell.length_b   1.000
_cell.length_c   1.000
_cell.angle_alpha   90.00
_cell.angle_beta   90.00
_cell.angle_gamma   90.00
#
_symmetry.space_group_name_H-M   'P 1'
#
loop_
_entity.id
_entity.type
_entity.pdbx_description
1 polymer ?
#
loop_
_entity_poly.entity_id
_entity_poly.type
_entity_poly.pdbx_seq_one_letter_code
_entity_poly.pdbx_strand_id
1 'polypeptide(L)'
;MASQSASRHVSWHTSEKRRGTENVKLVSKFSNLTINAPEKETSGRELERRILCHLYSKIDRQNASLIHATYVAMSPFLEDVEFDTSMTPHEYFAMIQFTQSVREMRARMSKRLLDCEDVRDHFENLYCLYMDFVELDAFGAARRLAEDVSDLIRAMGEFIRMLEMLSEHHVTNWVRVAALLDRFDTKKDAPDSDYTPEISWFLPAEELLGIGGFGSVHRCRFQGVPVVSVELVERSRFKSESYSVAGKIVGAFLNSIHLCRSYASFATEDCYVSVLEYLEGIDLNRLIKGAGSIPIEFNRVISAQLCMALKYLHYKGFIHRDVKPANMMILGGCRLKLIDYDTVKICIGKFSTKARFKSFFRRTAREFYDKRAPGTVMFMPPEVLTGAAYGRALDWWAVGVTIYQLHFNAIPFDDPRLARVKLNIVDKDLEWPPHQEIPSDMADIVAGFLVKKPTDRLGSHSYSKIEKHRFFAPVDWNKWETGLGWMDWPLLDTFIASKGDILRQLEPAKLKKIVRLENQEPTAAHAALYTYFSSGYRRTLDKIRSGQALVGDEFDENLEVLRDHDQPYIFQKYVT
;
A
#
# COMPACT_ATOMS: atom_id res chain seq x y z
N MET A 1 28.99 13.71 -65.83
CA MET A 1 29.12 12.89 -67.07
C MET A 1 29.42 11.48 -66.60
N ALA A 2 28.38 10.64 -66.47
CA ALA A 2 28.04 9.56 -67.43
C ALA A 2 28.99 8.34 -67.24
N SER A 3 28.56 7.09 -67.06
CA SER A 3 27.27 6.45 -67.35
C SER A 3 27.25 4.98 -66.87
N GLN A 4 26.07 4.52 -66.40
CA GLN A 4 25.35 3.23 -66.68
C GLN A 4 26.02 1.89 -66.29
N SER A 5 25.35 0.87 -65.74
CA SER A 5 23.99 0.33 -65.95
C SER A 5 23.55 -0.49 -64.69
N ALA A 6 22.31 -0.34 -64.16
CA ALA A 6 21.10 -1.17 -64.36
C ALA A 6 21.34 -2.69 -64.24
N SER A 7 20.57 -3.53 -63.55
CA SER A 7 19.29 -3.47 -62.83
C SER A 7 19.00 -4.90 -62.34
N ARG A 8 18.43 -5.12 -61.15
CA ARG A 8 17.47 -6.20 -60.89
C ARG A 8 16.58 -5.81 -59.70
N HIS A 9 15.43 -5.23 -60.04
CA HIS A 9 14.25 -5.17 -59.20
C HIS A 9 13.68 -6.57 -59.04
N VAL A 10 13.35 -6.96 -57.80
CA VAL A 10 12.28 -7.92 -57.54
C VAL A 10 11.30 -7.23 -56.62
N SER A 11 10.14 -6.90 -57.20
CA SER A 11 8.92 -6.51 -56.51
C SER A 11 8.27 -7.73 -55.87
N TRP A 12 7.77 -7.60 -54.65
CA TRP A 12 6.63 -8.40 -54.19
C TRP A 12 5.62 -7.49 -53.52
N HIS A 13 4.48 -7.33 -54.20
CA HIS A 13 3.24 -6.77 -53.66
C HIS A 13 2.63 -7.74 -52.64
N THR A 14 2.26 -7.18 -51.49
CA THR A 14 1.08 -7.46 -50.65
C THR A 14 0.46 -8.86 -50.66
N SER A 15 0.55 -9.52 -49.50
CA SER A 15 -0.59 -10.26 -48.95
C SER A 15 -0.58 -10.19 -47.43
N GLU A 16 -1.49 -9.40 -46.89
CA GLU A 16 -2.02 -9.52 -45.54
C GLU A 16 -2.47 -10.95 -45.21
N LYS A 17 -2.62 -11.20 -43.91
CA LYS A 17 -3.12 -12.42 -43.23
C LYS A 17 -2.08 -13.52 -43.03
N ARG A 18 -1.48 -13.50 -41.84
CA ARG A 18 -1.46 -14.61 -40.85
C ARG A 18 -0.35 -14.37 -39.83
N ARG A 19 -0.69 -13.79 -38.69
CA ARG A 19 0.00 -13.97 -37.40
C ARG A 19 -0.94 -13.47 -36.30
N GLY A 20 -1.94 -14.28 -36.03
CA GLY A 20 -3.02 -13.99 -35.09
C GLY A 20 -3.83 -15.25 -34.82
N THR A 21 -3.17 -16.37 -34.50
CA THR A 21 -3.84 -17.61 -34.08
C THR A 21 -2.86 -18.52 -33.31
N GLU A 22 -2.40 -18.09 -32.15
CA GLU A 22 -1.84 -19.03 -31.14
C GLU A 22 -2.50 -18.91 -29.75
N ASN A 23 -3.44 -17.98 -29.56
CA ASN A 23 -4.22 -17.85 -28.32
C ASN A 23 -5.65 -18.44 -28.38
N VAL A 24 -5.94 -19.35 -29.32
CA VAL A 24 -7.30 -19.94 -29.49
C VAL A 24 -7.37 -21.44 -29.14
N LYS A 25 -6.26 -22.09 -28.74
CA LYS A 25 -6.30 -23.52 -28.39
C LYS A 25 -6.84 -23.85 -26.98
N LEU A 26 -7.12 -22.86 -26.14
CA LEU A 26 -7.69 -23.05 -24.79
C LEU A 26 -9.23 -23.14 -24.74
N VAL A 27 -9.94 -22.88 -25.84
CA VAL A 27 -11.42 -22.96 -25.89
C VAL A 27 -11.92 -24.30 -26.51
N SER A 28 -11.05 -25.04 -27.21
CA SER A 28 -11.48 -26.20 -28.02
C SER A 28 -11.54 -27.56 -27.33
N LYS A 29 -11.19 -27.67 -26.04
CA LYS A 29 -11.27 -28.94 -25.28
C LYS A 29 -12.45 -29.05 -24.29
N PHE A 30 -13.26 -28.01 -24.16
CA PHE A 30 -14.47 -28.02 -23.33
C PHE A 30 -15.79 -28.06 -24.13
N SER A 31 -15.73 -28.22 -25.45
CA SER A 31 -16.90 -28.27 -26.33
C SER A 31 -17.75 -29.54 -26.24
N ASN A 32 -17.38 -30.53 -25.42
CA ASN A 32 -18.13 -31.80 -25.29
C ASN A 32 -18.97 -31.91 -24.00
N LEU A 33 -19.21 -30.80 -23.30
CA LEU A 33 -20.17 -30.73 -22.18
C LEU A 33 -21.20 -29.62 -22.43
N THR A 34 -21.86 -29.66 -23.59
CA THR A 34 -23.05 -28.85 -23.88
C THR A 34 -24.30 -29.67 -23.55
N ILE A 35 -24.79 -29.54 -22.32
CA ILE A 35 -26.21 -29.76 -22.04
C ILE A 35 -26.90 -28.43 -22.38
N ASN A 36 -27.81 -28.47 -23.35
CA ASN A 36 -28.57 -27.34 -23.87
C ASN A 36 -29.09 -26.39 -22.76
N ALA A 37 -28.59 -25.16 -22.74
CA ALA A 37 -29.21 -24.05 -22.03
C ALA A 37 -29.07 -22.78 -22.89
N PRO A 38 -30.12 -21.93 -22.97
CA PRO A 38 -30.18 -20.83 -23.92
C PRO A 38 -29.22 -19.69 -23.56
N GLU A 39 -28.71 -19.03 -24.60
CA GLU A 39 -27.75 -17.92 -24.57
C GLU A 39 -28.21 -16.77 -23.67
N LYS A 40 -27.63 -16.71 -22.47
CA LYS A 40 -27.37 -15.45 -21.77
C LYS A 40 -25.86 -15.38 -21.64
N GLU A 41 -25.27 -14.22 -21.96
CA GLU A 41 -23.86 -13.91 -21.70
C GLU A 41 -23.49 -14.34 -20.29
N THR A 42 -22.89 -15.51 -20.18
CA THR A 42 -22.39 -16.03 -18.92
C THR A 42 -21.13 -15.23 -18.67
N SER A 43 -21.23 -14.23 -17.78
CA SER A 43 -20.08 -13.40 -17.40
C SER A 43 -18.86 -14.30 -17.15
N GLY A 44 -17.65 -13.88 -17.51
CA GLY A 44 -16.44 -14.72 -17.36
C GLY A 44 -16.26 -15.31 -15.96
N ARG A 45 -16.80 -14.65 -14.92
CA ARG A 45 -16.85 -15.16 -13.53
C ARG A 45 -17.76 -16.37 -13.34
N GLU A 46 -18.88 -16.44 -14.06
CA GLU A 46 -19.80 -17.57 -13.99
C GLU A 46 -19.21 -18.81 -14.68
N LEU A 47 -18.52 -18.60 -15.81
CA LEU A 47 -17.76 -19.67 -16.47
C LEU A 47 -16.63 -20.18 -15.58
N GLU A 48 -15.82 -19.28 -15.01
CA GLU A 48 -14.76 -19.61 -14.04
C GLU A 48 -15.31 -20.43 -12.87
N ARG A 49 -16.45 -20.02 -12.30
CA ARG A 49 -17.12 -20.75 -11.22
C ARG A 49 -17.53 -22.17 -11.65
N ARG A 50 -18.11 -22.33 -12.84
CA ARG A 50 -18.51 -23.67 -13.35
C ARG A 50 -17.31 -24.59 -13.54
N ILE A 51 -16.20 -24.06 -14.09
CA ILE A 51 -14.93 -24.80 -14.26
C ILE A 51 -14.42 -25.28 -12.90
N LEU A 52 -14.37 -24.39 -11.91
CA LEU A 52 -13.88 -24.73 -10.56
C LEU A 52 -14.81 -25.71 -9.85
N CYS A 53 -16.13 -25.57 -9.96
CA CYS A 53 -17.04 -26.56 -9.40
C CYS A 53 -16.78 -27.96 -9.98
N HIS A 54 -16.60 -28.08 -11.30
CA HIS A 54 -16.28 -29.35 -11.94
C HIS A 54 -14.93 -29.92 -11.50
N LEU A 55 -13.92 -29.06 -11.36
CA LEU A 55 -12.59 -29.43 -10.85
C LEU A 55 -12.68 -30.01 -9.43
N TYR A 56 -13.37 -29.31 -8.53
CA TYR A 56 -13.60 -29.77 -7.17
C TYR A 56 -14.38 -31.08 -7.11
N SER A 57 -15.36 -31.29 -7.99
CA SER A 57 -16.07 -32.58 -8.10
C SER A 57 -15.18 -33.72 -8.64
N LYS A 58 -14.12 -33.42 -9.41
CA LYS A 58 -13.12 -34.43 -9.78
C LYS A 58 -12.21 -34.76 -8.59
N ILE A 59 -11.83 -33.76 -7.79
CA ILE A 59 -11.06 -33.96 -6.56
C ILE A 59 -11.84 -34.86 -5.60
N ASP A 60 -13.11 -34.54 -5.30
CA ASP A 60 -13.95 -35.36 -4.40
C ASP A 60 -14.08 -36.82 -4.88
N ARG A 61 -14.12 -37.05 -6.20
CA ARG A 61 -14.19 -38.41 -6.77
C ARG A 61 -12.91 -39.21 -6.60
N GLN A 62 -11.76 -38.54 -6.58
CA GLN A 62 -10.45 -39.19 -6.42
C GLN A 62 -10.07 -39.33 -4.94
N ASN A 63 -10.40 -38.33 -4.12
CA ASN A 63 -10.19 -38.33 -2.67
C ASN A 63 -11.28 -37.48 -1.98
N ALA A 64 -12.32 -38.17 -1.46
CA ALA A 64 -13.51 -37.53 -0.91
C ALA A 64 -13.27 -36.74 0.38
N SER A 65 -12.22 -37.05 1.13
CA SER A 65 -11.89 -36.36 2.38
C SER A 65 -10.87 -35.24 2.20
N LEU A 66 -10.14 -35.18 1.08
CA LEU A 66 -8.99 -34.30 0.91
C LEU A 66 -9.30 -32.81 1.14
N ILE A 67 -10.36 -32.29 0.51
CA ILE A 67 -10.72 -30.87 0.66
C ILE A 67 -11.05 -30.54 2.11
N HIS A 68 -11.76 -31.44 2.81
CA HIS A 68 -12.09 -31.24 4.22
C HIS A 68 -10.85 -31.38 5.11
N ALA A 69 -10.02 -32.40 4.88
CA ALA A 69 -8.78 -32.63 5.62
C ALA A 69 -7.81 -31.44 5.48
N THR A 70 -7.62 -30.92 4.26
CA THR A 70 -6.82 -29.70 4.03
C THR A 70 -7.45 -28.49 4.70
N TYR A 71 -8.77 -28.29 4.60
CA TYR A 71 -9.45 -27.18 5.27
C TYR A 71 -9.25 -27.21 6.79
N VAL A 72 -9.29 -28.40 7.40
CA VAL A 72 -9.04 -28.60 8.83
C VAL A 72 -7.56 -28.37 9.16
N ALA A 73 -6.63 -28.91 8.37
CA ALA A 73 -5.19 -28.73 8.53
C ALA A 73 -4.75 -27.26 8.42
N MET A 74 -5.52 -26.41 7.73
CA MET A 74 -5.30 -24.97 7.67
C MET A 74 -5.79 -24.19 8.91
N SER A 75 -6.55 -24.82 9.82
CA SER A 75 -7.17 -24.14 10.96
C SER A 75 -6.17 -23.62 11.99
N PRO A 76 -5.11 -24.35 12.37
CA PRO A 76 -4.14 -23.88 13.37
C PRO A 76 -3.47 -22.55 13.00
N PHE A 77 -3.24 -22.31 11.70
CA PHE A 77 -2.66 -21.05 11.20
C PHE A 77 -3.59 -19.81 11.33
N LEU A 78 -4.83 -20.02 11.78
CA LEU A 78 -5.88 -19.01 11.85
C LEU A 78 -6.44 -18.83 13.26
N GLU A 79 -5.89 -19.52 14.25
CA GLU A 79 -6.19 -19.26 15.65
C GLU A 79 -5.94 -17.79 15.96
N ASP A 80 -6.70 -17.22 16.90
CA ASP A 80 -6.68 -15.79 17.16
C ASP A 80 -5.25 -15.38 17.51
N VAL A 81 -4.67 -14.61 16.60
CA VAL A 81 -3.34 -14.06 16.76
C VAL A 81 -3.44 -13.00 17.85
N GLU A 82 -3.06 -13.38 19.06
CA GLU A 82 -3.01 -12.43 20.17
C GLU A 82 -2.03 -11.30 19.83
N PHE A 83 -2.38 -10.11 20.27
CA PHE A 83 -1.53 -8.95 20.11
C PHE A 83 -0.30 -9.11 21.02
N ASP A 84 0.83 -9.49 20.41
CA ASP A 84 2.08 -9.78 21.11
C ASP A 84 3.08 -8.63 20.94
N THR A 85 3.35 -7.93 22.03
CA THR A 85 4.26 -6.78 22.06
C THR A 85 5.74 -7.16 22.04
N SER A 86 6.05 -8.45 22.22
CA SER A 86 7.43 -8.98 22.16
C SER A 86 7.94 -9.18 20.73
N MET A 87 7.05 -9.20 19.73
CA MET A 87 7.42 -9.28 18.32
C MET A 87 7.98 -7.96 17.82
N THR A 88 8.99 -8.01 16.95
CA THR A 88 9.40 -6.83 16.18
C THR A 88 8.30 -6.41 15.17
N PRO A 89 8.31 -5.17 14.67
CA PRO A 89 7.38 -4.75 13.63
C PRO A 89 7.41 -5.62 12.37
N HIS A 90 8.59 -6.12 11.99
CA HIS A 90 8.76 -7.03 10.86
C HIS A 90 8.11 -8.40 11.11
N GLU A 91 8.32 -9.00 12.29
CA GLU A 91 7.72 -10.28 12.65
C GLU A 91 6.19 -10.20 12.72
N TYR A 92 5.68 -9.14 13.34
CA TYR A 92 4.24 -8.91 13.40
C TYR A 92 3.64 -8.75 12.01
N PHE A 93 4.30 -7.98 11.13
CA PHE A 93 3.85 -7.84 9.75
C PHE A 93 3.89 -9.17 8.98
N ALA A 94 4.97 -9.96 9.12
CA ALA A 94 5.12 -11.28 8.50
C ALA A 94 3.95 -12.21 8.87
N MET A 95 3.66 -12.29 10.17
CA MET A 95 2.56 -13.04 10.73
C MET A 95 1.21 -12.58 10.15
N ILE A 96 0.94 -11.27 10.12
CA ILE A 96 -0.31 -10.73 9.56
C ILE A 96 -0.44 -11.06 8.06
N GLN A 97 0.63 -10.92 7.26
CA GLN A 97 0.62 -11.26 5.83
C GLN A 97 0.36 -12.75 5.60
N PHE A 98 0.98 -13.62 6.40
CA PHE A 98 0.77 -15.06 6.37
C PHE A 98 -0.68 -15.41 6.74
N THR A 99 -1.16 -15.01 7.92
CA THR A 99 -2.52 -15.31 8.40
C THR A 99 -3.59 -14.79 7.44
N GLN A 100 -3.43 -13.58 6.87
CA GLN A 100 -4.39 -13.07 5.89
C GLN A 100 -4.38 -13.89 4.59
N SER A 101 -3.21 -14.32 4.12
CA SER A 101 -3.08 -15.18 2.92
C SER A 101 -3.74 -16.54 3.13
N VAL A 102 -3.52 -17.18 4.28
CA VAL A 102 -4.19 -18.43 4.66
C VAL A 102 -5.71 -18.23 4.74
N ARG A 103 -6.16 -17.13 5.36
CA ARG A 103 -7.59 -16.82 5.52
C ARG A 103 -8.27 -16.66 4.16
N GLU A 104 -7.64 -15.96 3.21
CA GLU A 104 -8.18 -15.81 1.84
C GLU A 104 -8.22 -17.16 1.11
N MET A 105 -7.13 -17.94 1.13
CA MET A 105 -7.11 -19.25 0.50
C MET A 105 -8.19 -20.17 1.07
N ARG A 106 -8.32 -20.22 2.40
CA ARG A 106 -9.33 -21.03 3.10
C ARG A 106 -10.75 -20.56 2.79
N ALA A 107 -10.99 -19.25 2.73
CA ALA A 107 -12.30 -18.69 2.40
C ALA A 107 -12.72 -18.96 0.94
N ARG A 108 -11.76 -19.04 0.01
CA ARG A 108 -12.02 -19.47 -1.37
C ARG A 108 -12.22 -20.98 -1.45
N MET A 109 -11.45 -21.76 -0.71
CA MET A 109 -11.57 -23.21 -0.64
C MET A 109 -12.95 -23.63 -0.13
N SER A 110 -13.47 -23.00 0.93
CA SER A 110 -14.81 -23.30 1.46
C SER A 110 -15.93 -22.99 0.47
N LYS A 111 -15.71 -22.01 -0.42
CA LYS A 111 -16.63 -21.67 -1.52
C LYS A 111 -16.39 -22.50 -2.78
N ARG A 112 -15.41 -23.41 -2.77
CA ARG A 112 -14.95 -24.19 -3.95
C ARG A 112 -14.54 -23.30 -5.13
N LEU A 113 -13.87 -22.20 -4.80
CA LEU A 113 -13.40 -21.18 -5.75
C LEU A 113 -11.87 -21.01 -5.72
N LEU A 114 -11.13 -21.78 -4.92
CA LEU A 114 -9.66 -21.67 -4.90
C LEU A 114 -9.08 -22.40 -6.11
N ASP A 115 -8.41 -21.67 -6.99
CA ASP A 115 -7.74 -22.23 -8.16
C ASP A 115 -6.21 -22.37 -7.94
N CYS A 116 -5.51 -23.04 -8.85
CA CYS A 116 -4.07 -23.24 -8.70
C CYS A 116 -3.25 -21.95 -8.87
N GLU A 117 -3.75 -20.97 -9.63
CA GLU A 117 -3.10 -19.67 -9.78
C GLU A 117 -3.21 -18.86 -8.49
N ASP A 118 -4.35 -18.91 -7.80
CA ASP A 118 -4.54 -18.31 -6.48
C ASP A 118 -3.52 -18.84 -5.47
N VAL A 119 -3.38 -20.17 -5.40
CA VAL A 119 -2.40 -20.83 -4.52
C VAL A 119 -0.98 -20.37 -4.86
N ARG A 120 -0.62 -20.40 -6.14
CA ARG A 120 0.72 -19.99 -6.60
C ARG A 120 1.00 -18.52 -6.31
N ASP A 121 0.04 -17.63 -6.58
CA ASP A 121 0.15 -16.20 -6.29
C ASP A 121 0.41 -15.99 -4.79
N HIS A 122 -0.34 -16.64 -3.89
CA HIS A 122 -0.15 -16.49 -2.44
C HIS A 122 1.22 -17.00 -1.98
N PHE A 123 1.64 -18.21 -2.39
CA PHE A 123 2.96 -18.73 -2.01
C PHE A 123 4.11 -17.93 -2.58
N GLU A 124 4.01 -17.49 -3.83
CA GLU A 124 5.03 -16.64 -4.46
C GLU A 124 5.15 -15.30 -3.73
N ASN A 125 4.02 -14.68 -3.36
CA ASN A 125 4.02 -13.40 -2.67
C ASN A 125 4.61 -13.49 -1.26
N LEU A 126 4.31 -14.55 -0.51
CA LEU A 126 4.92 -14.79 0.79
C LEU A 126 6.41 -15.11 0.67
N TYR A 127 6.82 -15.80 -0.39
CA TYR A 127 8.24 -16.05 -0.66
C TYR A 127 9.01 -14.78 -1.04
N CYS A 128 8.41 -13.90 -1.86
CA CYS A 128 9.00 -12.58 -2.15
C CYS A 128 9.12 -11.74 -0.87
N LEU A 129 8.11 -11.73 -0.01
CA LEU A 129 8.20 -11.06 1.30
C LEU A 129 9.31 -11.66 2.19
N TYR A 130 9.46 -12.98 2.18
CA TYR A 130 10.57 -13.65 2.86
C TYR A 130 11.92 -13.14 2.33
N MET A 131 12.07 -13.00 1.01
CA MET A 131 13.30 -12.44 0.41
C MET A 131 13.51 -10.98 0.79
N ASP A 132 12.45 -10.15 0.80
CA ASP A 132 12.53 -8.76 1.24
C ASP A 132 13.05 -8.69 2.70
N PHE A 133 12.59 -9.58 3.58
CA PHE A 133 13.11 -9.64 4.96
C PHE A 133 14.58 -10.04 5.05
N VAL A 134 15.03 -10.95 4.19
CA VAL A 134 16.46 -11.32 4.11
C VAL A 134 17.30 -10.14 3.64
N GLU A 135 16.82 -9.36 2.67
CA GLU A 135 17.50 -8.15 2.18
C GLU A 135 17.54 -7.01 3.23
N LEU A 136 16.53 -6.95 4.10
CA LEU A 136 16.45 -6.00 5.21
C LEU A 136 17.19 -6.44 6.48
N ASP A 137 17.90 -7.59 6.44
CA ASP A 137 18.50 -8.23 7.61
C ASP A 137 17.48 -8.50 8.76
N ALA A 138 16.19 -8.60 8.44
CA ALA A 138 15.10 -8.89 9.38
C ALA A 138 14.93 -10.41 9.60
N PHE A 139 15.99 -11.06 10.09
CA PHE A 139 16.10 -12.53 10.11
C PHE A 139 15.05 -13.24 10.97
N GLY A 140 14.58 -12.63 12.06
CA GLY A 140 13.49 -13.18 12.88
C GLY A 140 12.19 -13.30 12.08
N ALA A 141 11.83 -12.25 11.33
CA ALA A 141 10.66 -12.24 10.45
C ALA A 141 10.81 -13.22 9.28
N ALA A 142 12.00 -13.28 8.66
CA ALA A 142 12.30 -14.22 7.59
C ALA A 142 12.17 -15.68 8.05
N ARG A 143 12.71 -16.01 9.23
CA ARG A 143 12.65 -17.36 9.82
C ARG A 143 11.21 -17.79 10.07
N ARG A 144 10.46 -16.97 10.80
CA ARG A 144 9.04 -17.22 11.08
C ARG A 144 8.25 -17.46 9.80
N LEU A 145 8.41 -16.57 8.83
CA LEU A 145 7.68 -16.69 7.56
C LEU A 145 8.09 -17.94 6.78
N ALA A 146 9.37 -18.32 6.79
CA ALA A 146 9.84 -19.54 6.13
C ALA A 146 9.25 -20.81 6.78
N GLU A 147 9.23 -20.89 8.10
CA GLU A 147 8.64 -21.99 8.87
C GLU A 147 7.13 -22.10 8.59
N ASP A 148 6.39 -21.00 8.78
CA ASP A 148 4.95 -20.92 8.56
C ASP A 148 4.56 -21.30 7.12
N VAL A 149 5.28 -20.78 6.13
CA VAL A 149 5.04 -21.11 4.71
C VAL A 149 5.36 -22.56 4.41
N SER A 150 6.46 -23.10 4.96
CA SER A 150 6.85 -24.50 4.77
C SER A 150 5.79 -25.45 5.35
N ASP A 151 5.28 -25.16 6.54
CA ASP A 151 4.21 -25.94 7.17
C ASP A 151 2.88 -25.84 6.42
N LEU A 152 2.53 -24.65 5.91
CA LEU A 152 1.36 -24.50 5.07
C LEU A 152 1.47 -25.30 3.75
N ILE A 153 2.65 -25.33 3.13
CA ILE A 153 2.90 -26.16 1.95
C ILE A 153 2.65 -27.63 2.27
N ARG A 154 3.13 -28.12 3.42
CA ARG A 154 2.90 -29.51 3.85
C ARG A 154 1.43 -29.79 4.11
N ALA A 155 0.73 -28.87 4.79
CA ALA A 155 -0.71 -29.01 5.09
C ALA A 155 -1.58 -29.05 3.83
N MET A 156 -1.19 -28.32 2.78
CA MET A 156 -1.94 -28.24 1.52
C MET A 156 -1.43 -29.19 0.41
N GLY A 157 -0.29 -29.88 0.61
CA GLY A 157 0.49 -30.48 -0.46
C GLY A 157 -0.25 -31.42 -1.40
N GLU A 158 -1.02 -32.38 -0.87
CA GLU A 158 -1.80 -33.32 -1.70
C GLU A 158 -2.92 -32.60 -2.46
N PHE A 159 -3.61 -31.66 -1.81
CA PHE A 159 -4.66 -30.86 -2.44
C PHE A 159 -4.12 -30.01 -3.60
N ILE A 160 -3.01 -29.31 -3.39
CA ILE A 160 -2.41 -28.45 -4.43
C ILE A 160 -1.95 -29.30 -5.61
N ARG A 161 -1.30 -30.44 -5.34
CA ARG A 161 -0.88 -31.38 -6.40
C ARG A 161 -2.07 -31.84 -7.24
N MET A 162 -3.18 -32.25 -6.61
CA MET A 162 -4.38 -32.64 -7.34
C MET A 162 -5.01 -31.48 -8.11
N LEU A 163 -5.02 -30.29 -7.51
CA LEU A 163 -5.53 -29.07 -8.14
C LEU A 163 -4.74 -28.73 -9.41
N GLU A 164 -3.40 -28.78 -9.38
CA GLU A 164 -2.52 -28.53 -10.52
C GLU A 164 -2.70 -29.60 -11.62
N MET A 165 -2.66 -30.88 -11.25
CA MET A 165 -2.82 -32.00 -12.21
C MET A 165 -4.15 -31.95 -12.96
N LEU A 166 -5.25 -31.69 -12.25
CA LEU A 166 -6.59 -31.69 -12.84
C LEU A 166 -6.90 -30.40 -13.60
N SER A 167 -6.13 -29.33 -13.38
CA SER A 167 -6.23 -28.06 -14.10
C SER A 167 -5.34 -28.01 -15.35
N GLU A 168 -4.69 -29.12 -15.71
CA GLU A 168 -3.73 -29.21 -16.84
C GLU A 168 -2.53 -28.25 -16.70
N HIS A 169 -2.21 -27.80 -15.49
CA HIS A 169 -0.99 -27.07 -15.21
C HIS A 169 0.17 -28.04 -14.95
N HIS A 170 1.39 -27.63 -15.28
CA HIS A 170 2.55 -28.41 -14.87
C HIS A 170 2.64 -28.46 -13.34
N VAL A 171 2.95 -29.64 -12.80
CA VAL A 171 2.97 -29.87 -11.35
C VAL A 171 4.22 -29.26 -10.75
N THR A 172 4.05 -28.47 -9.69
CA THR A 172 5.17 -27.90 -8.94
C THR A 172 5.64 -28.92 -7.90
N ASN A 173 6.94 -29.13 -7.78
CA ASN A 173 7.51 -29.93 -6.70
C ASN A 173 7.51 -29.14 -5.39
N TRP A 174 6.33 -29.05 -4.77
CA TRP A 174 6.10 -28.33 -3.52
C TRP A 174 6.95 -28.85 -2.34
N VAL A 175 7.27 -30.14 -2.33
CA VAL A 175 8.19 -30.72 -1.33
C VAL A 175 9.59 -30.10 -1.45
N ARG A 176 10.08 -29.91 -2.68
CA ARG A 176 11.37 -29.25 -2.94
C ARG A 176 11.33 -27.75 -2.63
N VAL A 177 10.18 -27.10 -2.79
CA VAL A 177 9.97 -25.70 -2.38
C VAL A 177 10.03 -25.57 -0.86
N ALA A 178 9.29 -26.40 -0.12
CA ALA A 178 9.34 -26.44 1.35
C ALA A 178 10.77 -26.71 1.87
N ALA A 179 11.47 -27.69 1.30
CA ALA A 179 12.86 -27.99 1.66
C ALA A 179 13.86 -26.87 1.33
N LEU A 180 13.50 -25.89 0.49
CA LEU A 180 14.31 -24.68 0.30
C LEU A 180 14.15 -23.73 1.49
N LEU A 181 12.92 -23.53 1.94
CA LEU A 181 12.60 -22.66 3.09
C LEU A 181 13.20 -23.23 4.39
N ASP A 182 13.15 -24.55 4.57
CA ASP A 182 13.73 -25.24 5.74
C ASP A 182 15.27 -25.10 5.83
N ARG A 183 15.96 -24.78 4.72
CA ARG A 183 17.43 -24.72 4.67
C ARG A 183 18.02 -23.41 5.16
N PHE A 184 17.19 -22.46 5.58
CA PHE A 184 17.64 -21.15 6.02
C PHE A 184 18.50 -21.26 7.31
N ASP A 185 19.76 -20.84 7.22
CA ASP A 185 20.71 -20.91 8.34
C ASP A 185 20.46 -19.78 9.34
N THR A 186 20.31 -20.15 10.61
CA THR A 186 19.92 -19.30 11.74
C THR A 186 21.07 -18.50 12.35
N LYS A 187 22.31 -18.64 11.84
CA LYS A 187 23.52 -18.09 12.48
C LYS A 187 23.81 -16.59 12.25
N LYS A 188 22.84 -15.81 11.77
CA LYS A 188 23.01 -14.38 11.49
C LYS A 188 22.12 -13.47 12.34
N ASP A 189 21.75 -13.88 13.55
CA ASP A 189 21.12 -12.97 14.49
C ASP A 189 22.17 -11.95 15.00
N ALA A 190 22.39 -10.89 14.24
CA ALA A 190 22.93 -9.67 14.81
C ALA A 190 21.82 -9.11 15.73
N PRO A 191 22.10 -8.85 17.01
CA PRO A 191 21.12 -8.17 17.84
C PRO A 191 20.82 -6.82 17.19
N ASP A 192 19.53 -6.51 17.02
CA ASP A 192 19.12 -5.10 16.89
C ASP A 192 19.74 -4.40 18.10
N SER A 193 20.57 -3.38 17.85
CA SER A 193 21.26 -2.68 18.93
C SER A 193 20.24 -2.24 19.98
N ASP A 194 20.35 -2.78 21.19
CA ASP A 194 19.46 -2.62 22.36
C ASP A 194 19.52 -1.19 22.95
N TYR A 195 19.49 -0.16 22.11
CA TYR A 195 19.64 1.21 22.56
C TYR A 195 18.57 2.12 21.96
N THR A 196 17.65 2.55 22.81
CA THR A 196 16.78 3.68 22.54
C THR A 196 17.58 4.98 22.76
N PRO A 197 17.56 5.93 21.80
CA PRO A 197 18.17 7.25 21.98
C PRO A 197 17.57 7.97 23.19
N GLU A 198 18.39 8.74 23.90
CA GLU A 198 17.86 9.59 24.97
C GLU A 198 17.02 10.73 24.36
N ILE A 199 15.89 11.03 24.99
CA ILE A 199 15.03 12.16 24.61
C ILE A 199 15.82 13.48 24.61
N SER A 200 16.78 13.61 25.54
CA SER A 200 17.69 14.75 25.66
C SER A 200 18.51 15.02 24.38
N TRP A 201 18.66 14.04 23.50
CA TRP A 201 19.39 14.17 22.24
C TRP A 201 18.59 14.96 21.19
N PHE A 202 17.29 15.11 21.38
CA PHE A 202 16.43 15.90 20.52
C PHE A 202 16.36 17.32 21.08
N LEU A 203 17.31 18.17 20.67
CA LEU A 203 17.32 19.58 21.05
C LEU A 203 16.08 20.24 20.46
N PRO A 204 15.17 20.82 21.27
CA PRO A 204 14.00 21.50 20.76
C PRO A 204 14.45 22.64 19.83
N ALA A 205 14.01 22.61 18.57
CA ALA A 205 13.91 23.85 17.82
C ALA A 205 12.55 24.44 18.23
N GLU A 206 12.48 25.73 18.54
CA GLU A 206 11.31 26.38 19.19
C GLU A 206 10.00 26.38 18.36
N GLU A 207 9.87 25.54 17.32
CA GLU A 207 8.80 25.57 16.33
C GLU A 207 7.88 24.35 16.45
N LEU A 208 6.64 24.60 16.89
CA LEU A 208 5.54 23.64 16.81
C LEU A 208 5.05 23.57 15.35
N LEU A 209 5.16 22.40 14.74
CA LEU A 209 4.78 22.16 13.34
C LEU A 209 3.29 21.81 13.20
N GLY A 210 2.68 21.23 14.24
CA GLY A 210 1.26 20.88 14.19
C GLY A 210 0.73 20.29 15.50
N ILE A 211 -0.60 20.34 15.63
CA ILE A 211 -1.35 19.61 16.67
C ILE A 211 -2.33 18.70 15.95
N GLY A 212 -2.10 17.40 16.05
CA GLY A 212 -2.97 16.36 15.49
C GLY A 212 -4.15 16.03 16.42
N GLY A 213 -4.97 15.08 16.00
CA GLY A 213 -6.04 14.54 16.86
C GLY A 213 -5.48 13.82 18.10
N PHE A 214 -4.29 13.22 17.96
CA PHE A 214 -3.69 12.35 18.97
C PHE A 214 -2.46 12.98 19.65
N GLY A 215 -1.78 13.96 19.06
CA GLY A 215 -0.52 14.45 19.61
C GLY A 215 -0.08 15.83 19.12
N SER A 216 1.20 16.12 19.31
CA SER A 216 1.87 17.34 18.84
C SER A 216 3.14 16.99 18.09
N VAL A 217 3.41 17.72 17.02
CA VAL A 217 4.59 17.54 16.17
C VAL A 217 5.49 18.76 16.29
N HIS A 218 6.74 18.52 16.67
CA HIS A 218 7.74 19.55 16.93
C HIS A 218 8.88 19.44 15.94
N ARG A 219 9.49 20.58 15.58
CA ARG A 219 10.76 20.60 14.88
C ARG A 219 11.88 20.44 15.91
N CYS A 220 12.81 19.51 15.67
CA CYS A 220 13.93 19.26 16.57
C CYS A 220 15.24 19.17 15.80
N ARG A 221 16.35 19.37 16.50
CA ARG A 221 17.69 19.01 16.01
C ARG A 221 18.20 17.83 16.82
N PHE A 222 18.44 16.70 16.17
CA PHE A 222 19.03 15.55 16.82
C PHE A 222 20.54 15.80 17.00
N GLN A 223 21.06 15.83 18.23
CA GLN A 223 22.49 16.08 18.53
C GLN A 223 23.08 17.29 17.78
N GLY A 224 22.26 18.34 17.56
CA GLY A 224 22.63 19.53 16.79
C GLY A 224 22.41 19.40 15.27
N VAL A 225 22.52 18.21 14.68
CA VAL A 225 22.18 17.83 13.29
C VAL A 225 21.91 16.32 13.18
N PRO A 226 20.92 15.82 12.41
CA PRO A 226 20.06 16.53 11.46
C PRO A 226 18.78 17.14 12.06
N VAL A 227 18.06 17.92 11.25
CA VAL A 227 16.73 18.47 11.59
C VAL A 227 15.69 17.39 11.35
N VAL A 228 14.83 17.14 12.34
CA VAL A 228 13.76 16.13 12.29
C VAL A 228 12.44 16.69 12.78
N SER A 229 11.36 16.00 12.44
CA SER A 229 10.06 16.17 13.08
C SER A 229 9.89 15.13 14.18
N VAL A 230 9.59 15.56 15.40
CA VAL A 230 9.32 14.67 16.53
C VAL A 230 7.84 14.76 16.88
N GLU A 231 7.13 13.65 16.68
CA GLU A 231 5.74 13.50 17.05
C GLU A 231 5.61 12.84 18.42
N LEU A 232 4.81 13.45 19.28
CA LEU A 232 4.54 12.99 20.65
C LEU A 232 3.05 12.70 20.80
N VAL A 233 2.72 11.46 21.17
CA VAL A 233 1.35 11.01 21.41
C VAL A 233 1.25 10.41 22.80
N GLU A 234 0.39 10.99 23.65
CA GLU A 234 0.17 10.48 25.02
C GLU A 234 -0.35 9.04 24.99
N ARG A 235 0.25 8.17 25.80
CA ARG A 235 -0.15 6.75 25.92
C ARG A 235 -1.62 6.60 26.32
N SER A 236 -2.10 7.48 27.20
CA SER A 236 -3.47 7.50 27.71
C SER A 236 -4.55 7.73 26.63
N ARG A 237 -4.18 8.25 25.45
CA ARG A 237 -5.12 8.50 24.35
C ARG A 237 -5.49 7.24 23.58
N PHE A 238 -4.70 6.18 23.68
CA PHE A 238 -5.00 4.91 23.05
C PHE A 238 -5.84 4.03 23.98
N LYS A 239 -7.01 3.60 23.52
CA LYS A 239 -7.87 2.66 24.26
C LYS A 239 -7.24 1.28 24.41
N SER A 240 -6.36 0.93 23.48
CA SER A 240 -5.55 -0.27 23.48
C SER A 240 -4.25 0.08 22.78
N GLU A 241 -3.19 -0.47 23.33
CA GLU A 241 -1.83 -0.48 22.82
C GLU A 241 -1.73 -0.86 21.32
N SER A 242 -2.61 -1.75 20.85
CA SER A 242 -2.75 -2.18 19.44
C SER A 242 -3.08 -1.06 18.44
N TYR A 243 -3.67 0.06 18.88
CA TYR A 243 -3.93 1.19 17.98
C TYR A 243 -2.68 2.03 17.71
N SER A 244 -1.65 1.91 18.56
CA SER A 244 -0.45 2.75 18.45
C SER A 244 0.62 2.16 17.51
N VAL A 245 0.50 0.89 17.11
CA VAL A 245 1.55 0.20 16.33
C VAL A 245 1.50 0.51 14.84
N ALA A 246 0.36 0.98 14.31
CA ALA A 246 0.14 1.08 12.87
C ALA A 246 1.20 1.96 12.17
N GLY A 247 1.42 3.19 12.65
CA GLY A 247 2.44 4.08 12.11
C GLY A 247 3.87 3.55 12.26
N LYS A 248 4.11 2.75 13.30
CA LYS A 248 5.43 2.16 13.62
C LYS A 248 5.78 1.03 12.67
N ILE A 249 4.81 0.14 12.43
CA ILE A 249 4.92 -0.92 11.44
C ILE A 249 5.11 -0.29 10.07
N VAL A 250 4.31 0.70 9.71
CA VAL A 250 4.48 1.45 8.47
C VAL A 250 5.90 2.00 8.32
N GLY A 251 6.44 2.63 9.37
CA GLY A 251 7.81 3.13 9.36
C GLY A 251 8.87 2.09 9.00
N ALA A 252 8.65 0.82 9.37
CA ALA A 252 9.55 -0.28 9.07
C ALA A 252 9.59 -0.71 7.60
N PHE A 253 8.57 -0.37 6.80
CA PHE A 253 8.43 -0.88 5.43
C PHE A 253 8.40 0.21 4.34
N LEU A 254 8.15 1.47 4.69
CA LEU A 254 7.95 2.52 3.69
C LEU A 254 9.21 3.36 3.50
N ASN A 255 9.71 3.37 2.27
CA ASN A 255 10.87 4.16 1.85
C ASN A 255 10.65 4.71 0.44
N SER A 256 9.69 5.64 0.30
CA SER A 256 9.32 6.26 -0.98
C SER A 256 9.49 7.77 -0.92
N ILE A 257 9.81 8.39 -2.06
CA ILE A 257 9.89 9.85 -2.16
C ILE A 257 8.56 10.56 -1.87
N HIS A 258 7.43 9.91 -2.14
CA HIS A 258 6.09 10.48 -1.97
C HIS A 258 5.46 10.20 -0.61
N LEU A 259 6.20 9.57 0.30
CA LEU A 259 5.77 9.23 1.65
C LEU A 259 6.73 9.89 2.65
N CYS A 260 6.20 10.35 3.78
CA CYS A 260 7.02 10.82 4.89
C CYS A 260 7.75 9.64 5.52
N ARG A 261 9.08 9.75 5.66
CA ARG A 261 9.90 8.69 6.24
C ARG A 261 9.85 8.72 7.76
N SER A 262 9.84 7.54 8.37
CA SER A 262 10.01 7.35 9.80
C SER A 262 11.42 6.86 10.06
N TYR A 263 12.20 7.61 10.82
CA TYR A 263 13.57 7.22 11.17
C TYR A 263 13.62 6.35 12.41
N ALA A 264 12.77 6.66 13.39
CA ALA A 264 12.70 5.91 14.64
C ALA A 264 11.30 5.99 15.27
N SER A 265 10.95 4.98 16.05
CA SER A 265 9.81 4.99 16.96
C SER A 265 10.22 4.32 18.27
N PHE A 266 9.81 4.91 19.38
CA PHE A 266 10.03 4.36 20.72
C PHE A 266 9.00 4.96 21.69
N ALA A 267 9.19 4.75 22.99
CA ALA A 267 8.29 5.30 23.99
C ALA A 267 9.06 5.94 25.15
N THR A 268 8.40 6.86 25.83
CA THR A 268 8.79 7.48 27.10
C THR A 268 7.89 6.91 28.20
N GLU A 269 7.99 7.39 29.43
CA GLU A 269 7.02 6.98 30.48
C GLU A 269 5.58 7.29 30.06
N ASP A 270 5.35 8.48 29.48
CA ASP A 270 4.01 9.03 29.21
C ASP A 270 3.59 9.03 27.72
N CYS A 271 4.54 8.94 26.79
CA CYS A 271 4.29 9.14 25.37
C CYS A 271 4.85 8.03 24.48
N TYR A 272 4.25 7.88 23.31
CA TYR A 272 4.91 7.31 22.14
C TYR A 272 5.60 8.44 21.38
N VAL A 273 6.81 8.16 20.90
CA VAL A 273 7.65 9.10 20.15
C VAL A 273 7.90 8.54 18.77
N SER A 274 7.61 9.34 17.75
CA SER A 274 8.00 9.05 16.36
C SER A 274 8.96 10.13 15.88
N VAL A 275 10.11 9.71 15.36
CA VAL A 275 11.10 10.58 14.72
C VAL A 275 10.93 10.45 13.22
N LEU A 276 10.54 11.54 12.58
CA LEU A 276 10.11 11.60 11.19
C LEU A 276 11.00 12.55 10.39
N GLU A 277 10.97 12.38 9.08
CA GLU A 277 11.50 13.33 8.10
C GLU A 277 10.91 14.73 8.34
N TYR A 278 11.77 15.74 8.43
CA TYR A 278 11.32 17.13 8.49
C TYR A 278 10.96 17.62 7.08
N LEU A 279 9.71 18.06 6.90
CA LEU A 279 9.20 18.48 5.60
C LEU A 279 9.14 20.01 5.49
N GLU A 280 10.01 20.56 4.65
CA GLU A 280 10.04 21.99 4.31
C GLU A 280 8.94 22.38 3.32
N GLY A 281 7.69 22.20 3.72
CA GLY A 281 6.51 22.54 2.92
C GLY A 281 5.38 23.13 3.75
N ILE A 282 4.18 23.09 3.18
CA ILE A 282 2.91 23.39 3.85
C ILE A 282 1.90 22.26 3.61
N ASP A 283 0.88 22.13 4.46
CA ASP A 283 -0.20 21.19 4.17
C ASP A 283 -1.06 21.70 3.00
N LEU A 284 -1.49 20.76 2.15
CA LEU A 284 -2.20 21.05 0.91
C LEU A 284 -3.57 21.69 1.17
N ASN A 285 -4.19 21.41 2.32
CA ASN A 285 -5.44 22.06 2.74
C ASN A 285 -5.26 23.57 3.01
N ARG A 286 -4.14 24.00 3.62
CA ARG A 286 -3.80 25.44 3.74
C ARG A 286 -3.60 26.08 2.38
N LEU A 287 -2.90 25.39 1.47
CA LEU A 287 -2.70 25.90 0.11
C LEU A 287 -4.03 26.12 -0.61
N ILE A 288 -4.92 25.13 -0.59
CA ILE A 288 -6.25 25.20 -1.22
C ILE A 288 -7.05 26.39 -0.64
N LYS A 289 -7.05 26.56 0.68
CA LYS A 289 -7.77 27.67 1.33
C LYS A 289 -7.21 29.05 0.96
N GLY A 290 -5.89 29.15 0.80
CA GLY A 290 -5.22 30.42 0.50
C GLY A 290 -5.23 30.78 -0.98
N ALA A 291 -4.97 29.81 -1.86
CA ALA A 291 -4.90 30.00 -3.31
C ALA A 291 -6.28 29.97 -3.98
N GLY A 292 -7.28 29.37 -3.35
CA GLY A 292 -8.58 29.10 -3.96
C GLY A 292 -8.50 27.90 -4.90
N SER A 293 -8.55 28.13 -6.21
CA SER A 293 -8.46 27.07 -7.21
C SER A 293 -7.00 26.79 -7.57
N ILE A 294 -6.62 25.51 -7.59
CA ILE A 294 -5.30 25.07 -8.03
C ILE A 294 -5.33 24.87 -9.56
N PRO A 295 -4.41 25.52 -10.31
CA PRO A 295 -4.34 25.36 -11.76
C PRO A 295 -4.18 23.89 -12.17
N ILE A 296 -4.76 23.55 -13.31
CA ILE A 296 -4.97 22.16 -13.73
C ILE A 296 -3.67 21.38 -13.90
N GLU A 297 -2.60 22.06 -14.32
CA GLU A 297 -1.26 21.51 -14.47
C GLU A 297 -0.64 21.08 -13.14
N PHE A 298 -0.78 21.88 -12.08
CA PHE A 298 -0.34 21.53 -10.73
C PHE A 298 -1.24 20.45 -10.13
N ASN A 299 -2.56 20.53 -10.35
CA ASN A 299 -3.50 19.49 -9.90
C ASN A 299 -3.12 18.12 -10.47
N ARG A 300 -2.80 18.03 -11.77
CA ARG A 300 -2.33 16.78 -12.40
C ARG A 300 -1.07 16.23 -11.73
N VAL A 301 -0.06 17.07 -11.51
CA VAL A 301 1.22 16.66 -10.93
C VAL A 301 1.07 16.23 -9.47
N ILE A 302 0.30 16.98 -8.67
CA ILE A 302 -0.02 16.64 -7.27
C ILE A 302 -0.76 15.30 -7.22
N SER A 303 -1.79 15.16 -8.05
CA SER A 303 -2.63 13.96 -8.06
C SER A 303 -1.90 12.72 -8.57
N ALA A 304 -0.96 12.88 -9.51
CA ALA A 304 -0.12 11.79 -9.98
C ALA A 304 0.81 11.28 -8.87
N GLN A 305 1.48 12.19 -8.16
CA GLN A 305 2.32 11.83 -7.01
C GLN A 305 1.51 11.18 -5.88
N LEU A 306 0.28 11.64 -5.63
CA LEU A 306 -0.63 10.98 -4.69
C LEU A 306 -0.96 9.54 -5.14
N CYS A 307 -1.22 9.34 -6.43
CA CYS A 307 -1.45 8.00 -6.97
C CYS A 307 -0.22 7.09 -6.83
N MET A 308 1.00 7.62 -7.01
CA MET A 308 2.25 6.91 -6.79
C MET A 308 2.43 6.53 -5.31
N ALA A 309 2.19 7.46 -4.38
CA ALA A 309 2.24 7.22 -2.94
C ALA A 309 1.31 6.07 -2.53
N LEU A 310 0.05 6.11 -3.00
CA LEU A 310 -0.94 5.08 -2.69
C LEU A 310 -0.65 3.75 -3.39
N LYS A 311 -0.15 3.78 -4.63
CA LYS A 311 0.32 2.56 -5.32
C LYS A 311 1.41 1.87 -4.50
N TYR A 312 2.42 2.63 -4.05
CA TYR A 312 3.50 2.13 -3.20
C TYR A 312 2.96 1.54 -1.90
N LEU A 313 2.14 2.31 -1.17
CA LEU A 313 1.54 1.89 0.09
C LEU A 313 0.73 0.59 -0.06
N HIS A 314 -0.12 0.52 -1.07
CA HIS A 314 -0.92 -0.67 -1.38
C HIS A 314 -0.06 -1.88 -1.74
N TYR A 315 1.03 -1.71 -2.48
CA TYR A 315 1.93 -2.80 -2.87
C TYR A 315 2.73 -3.31 -1.67
N LYS A 316 3.14 -2.42 -0.76
CA LYS A 316 3.76 -2.79 0.52
C LYS A 316 2.77 -3.35 1.55
N GLY A 317 1.50 -3.54 1.21
CA GLY A 317 0.54 -4.21 2.09
C GLY A 317 -0.13 -3.29 3.11
N PHE A 318 -0.34 -2.03 2.75
CA PHE A 318 -0.99 -1.06 3.63
C PHE A 318 -2.13 -0.31 2.89
N ILE A 319 -3.18 0.04 3.62
CA ILE A 319 -4.26 0.94 3.18
C ILE A 319 -4.23 2.17 4.08
N HIS A 320 -4.25 3.37 3.51
CA HIS A 320 -4.13 4.60 4.30
C HIS A 320 -5.38 4.90 5.12
N ARG A 321 -6.58 4.86 4.51
CA ARG A 321 -7.89 5.12 5.13
C ARG A 321 -8.21 6.54 5.59
N ASP A 322 -7.32 7.51 5.45
CA ASP A 322 -7.59 8.94 5.74
C ASP A 322 -6.89 9.89 4.77
N VAL A 323 -6.90 9.52 3.49
CA VAL A 323 -6.38 10.35 2.40
C VAL A 323 -7.21 11.63 2.28
N LYS A 324 -6.58 12.77 2.54
CA LYS A 324 -7.17 14.11 2.42
C LYS A 324 -6.07 15.18 2.33
N PRO A 325 -6.36 16.39 1.80
CA PRO A 325 -5.34 17.44 1.68
C PRO A 325 -4.66 17.87 3.00
N ALA A 326 -5.32 17.68 4.15
CA ALA A 326 -4.70 17.98 5.44
C ALA A 326 -3.59 16.98 5.83
N ASN A 327 -3.59 15.78 5.23
CA ASN A 327 -2.57 14.74 5.44
C ASN A 327 -1.59 14.68 4.25
N MET A 328 -1.47 15.78 3.51
CA MET A 328 -0.58 15.90 2.36
C MET A 328 0.27 17.15 2.51
N MET A 329 1.59 16.98 2.52
CA MET A 329 2.55 18.09 2.49
C MET A 329 2.96 18.37 1.06
N ILE A 330 2.96 19.64 0.67
CA ILE A 330 3.47 20.12 -0.61
C ILE A 330 4.71 20.97 -0.36
N LEU A 331 5.83 20.54 -0.94
CA LEU A 331 7.15 21.15 -0.83
C LEU A 331 7.50 21.90 -2.13
N GLY A 332 8.58 22.67 -2.08
CA GLY A 332 9.13 23.36 -3.25
C GLY A 332 9.32 22.43 -4.46
N GLY A 333 9.15 22.99 -5.67
CA GLY A 333 9.16 22.22 -6.91
C GLY A 333 7.91 21.37 -7.15
N CYS A 334 6.81 21.66 -6.43
CA CYS A 334 5.54 20.93 -6.47
C CYS A 334 5.67 19.45 -6.07
N ARG A 335 6.48 19.17 -5.05
CA ARG A 335 6.72 17.79 -4.56
C ARG A 335 5.75 17.44 -3.45
N LEU A 336 5.02 16.35 -3.61
CA LEU A 336 4.02 15.87 -2.66
C LEU A 336 4.60 14.78 -1.75
N LYS A 337 4.32 14.88 -0.45
CA LYS A 337 4.49 13.78 0.52
C LYS A 337 3.20 13.55 1.31
N LEU A 338 2.77 12.29 1.34
CA LEU A 338 1.68 11.84 2.21
C LEU A 338 2.23 11.65 3.64
N ILE A 339 1.47 12.12 4.62
CA ILE A 339 1.81 12.07 6.05
C ILE A 339 0.69 11.38 6.83
N ASP A 340 0.92 11.14 8.12
CA ASP A 340 -0.07 10.62 9.10
C ASP A 340 -0.58 9.20 8.77
N TYR A 341 0.06 8.22 9.40
CA TYR A 341 -0.21 6.80 9.22
C TYR A 341 -1.04 6.17 10.34
N ASP A 342 -1.63 6.98 11.23
CA ASP A 342 -2.36 6.49 12.42
C ASP A 342 -3.57 5.64 12.07
N THR A 343 -4.14 5.87 10.88
CA THR A 343 -5.31 5.15 10.39
C THR A 343 -4.96 3.99 9.48
N VAL A 344 -3.68 3.71 9.23
CA VAL A 344 -3.28 2.66 8.30
C VAL A 344 -3.77 1.28 8.74
N LYS A 345 -4.11 0.44 7.77
CA LYS A 345 -4.44 -0.97 7.98
C LYS A 345 -3.57 -1.88 7.11
N ILE A 346 -3.04 -2.94 7.72
CA ILE A 346 -2.26 -3.96 7.01
C ILE A 346 -3.21 -4.82 6.17
N CYS A 347 -2.98 -4.84 4.87
CA CYS A 347 -3.66 -5.66 3.86
C CYS A 347 -2.65 -6.61 3.20
N ILE A 348 -3.10 -7.66 2.50
CA ILE A 348 -2.14 -8.53 1.80
C ILE A 348 -1.51 -7.75 0.65
N GLY A 349 -0.20 -7.53 0.73
CA GLY A 349 0.59 -6.76 -0.23
C GLY A 349 0.81 -7.48 -1.57
N LYS A 350 1.57 -6.81 -2.44
CA LYS A 350 2.08 -7.32 -3.72
C LYS A 350 3.60 -7.18 -3.71
N PHE A 351 4.27 -8.16 -3.11
CA PHE A 351 5.72 -8.30 -3.08
C PHE A 351 6.24 -9.00 -4.34
N SER A 352 5.43 -9.86 -4.95
CA SER A 352 5.75 -10.38 -6.28
C SER A 352 5.74 -9.26 -7.33
N THR A 353 6.82 -9.21 -8.11
CA THR A 353 6.94 -8.29 -9.24
C THR A 353 6.07 -8.69 -10.43
N LYS A 354 5.58 -9.95 -10.49
CA LYS A 354 4.68 -10.48 -11.53
C LYS A 354 3.58 -9.47 -11.88
N ALA A 355 3.49 -9.11 -13.17
CA ALA A 355 2.58 -8.07 -13.63
C ALA A 355 1.10 -8.45 -13.43
N ARG A 356 0.79 -9.74 -13.60
CA ARG A 356 -0.55 -10.30 -13.37
C ARG A 356 -0.60 -10.97 -12.01
N PHE A 357 -1.13 -10.24 -11.03
CA PHE A 357 -1.36 -10.77 -9.69
C PHE A 357 -2.86 -10.67 -9.38
N LYS A 358 -3.62 -11.64 -9.89
CA LYS A 358 -5.11 -11.61 -9.94
C LYS A 358 -5.70 -11.54 -8.54
N SER A 359 -5.11 -12.29 -7.60
CA SER A 359 -5.54 -12.34 -6.20
C SER A 359 -5.43 -10.98 -5.50
N PHE A 360 -4.43 -10.15 -5.85
CA PHE A 360 -4.28 -8.79 -5.32
C PHE A 360 -5.40 -7.87 -5.79
N PHE A 361 -5.65 -7.77 -7.09
CA PHE A 361 -6.69 -6.87 -7.61
C PHE A 361 -8.11 -7.34 -7.28
N ARG A 362 -8.35 -8.66 -7.17
CA ARG A 362 -9.66 -9.18 -6.75
C ARG A 362 -10.11 -8.67 -5.39
N ARG A 363 -9.15 -8.41 -4.48
CA ARG A 363 -9.39 -7.95 -3.11
C ARG A 363 -9.43 -6.42 -2.99
N THR A 364 -9.09 -5.66 -4.04
CA THR A 364 -9.03 -4.19 -3.98
C THR A 364 -10.34 -3.57 -3.49
N ALA A 365 -11.49 -4.09 -3.94
CA ALA A 365 -12.79 -3.57 -3.50
C ALA A 365 -13.23 -4.09 -2.13
N ARG A 366 -12.83 -5.31 -1.76
CA ARG A 366 -13.38 -6.05 -0.61
C ARG A 366 -12.31 -6.96 -0.02
N GLU A 367 -11.79 -6.58 1.12
CA GLU A 367 -10.73 -7.26 1.86
C GLU A 367 -11.04 -7.34 3.36
N PHE A 368 -11.64 -6.28 3.91
CA PHE A 368 -12.03 -6.17 5.30
C PHE A 368 -13.55 -6.08 5.47
N TYR A 369 -14.02 -6.56 6.62
CA TYR A 369 -15.45 -6.70 6.94
C TYR A 369 -15.79 -6.06 8.30
N ASP A 370 -14.86 -5.33 8.91
CA ASP A 370 -15.09 -4.62 10.16
C ASP A 370 -15.95 -3.37 9.92
N LYS A 371 -16.88 -3.11 10.84
CA LYS A 371 -17.92 -2.06 10.70
C LYS A 371 -17.41 -0.64 10.98
N ARG A 372 -16.11 -0.45 11.18
CA ARG A 372 -15.52 0.84 11.54
C ARG A 372 -14.26 1.09 10.72
N ALA A 373 -14.31 2.07 9.82
CA ALA A 373 -13.11 2.70 9.30
C ALA A 373 -12.97 4.08 9.96
N PRO A 374 -11.81 4.42 10.53
CA PRO A 374 -11.50 5.79 10.91
C PRO A 374 -11.42 6.68 9.66
N GLY A 375 -11.43 8.00 9.85
CA GLY A 375 -11.18 8.98 8.79
C GLY A 375 -12.16 10.15 8.77
N THR A 376 -12.06 10.97 7.74
CA THR A 376 -12.89 12.17 7.55
C THR A 376 -14.09 11.87 6.66
N VAL A 377 -15.33 12.07 7.15
CA VAL A 377 -16.57 11.67 6.47
C VAL A 377 -16.66 12.17 5.01
N MET A 378 -16.21 13.40 4.74
CA MET A 378 -16.22 13.99 3.39
C MET A 378 -15.40 13.20 2.35
N PHE A 379 -14.43 12.42 2.81
CA PHE A 379 -13.51 11.62 1.98
C PHE A 379 -13.81 10.11 2.07
N MET A 380 -14.80 9.70 2.87
CA MET A 380 -15.17 8.29 3.00
C MET A 380 -16.01 7.85 1.79
N PRO A 381 -15.79 6.63 1.26
CA PRO A 381 -16.61 6.08 0.19
C PRO A 381 -17.93 5.48 0.70
N PRO A 382 -18.90 5.19 -0.19
CA PRO A 382 -20.20 4.63 0.17
C PRO A 382 -20.13 3.32 0.94
N GLU A 383 -19.23 2.40 0.55
CA GLU A 383 -19.11 1.09 1.20
C GLU A 383 -18.68 1.18 2.67
N VAL A 384 -17.89 2.20 3.03
CA VAL A 384 -17.49 2.44 4.42
C VAL A 384 -18.67 3.02 5.21
N LEU A 385 -19.38 3.99 4.65
CA LEU A 385 -20.51 4.65 5.33
C LEU A 385 -21.72 3.72 5.54
N THR A 386 -21.89 2.73 4.67
CA THR A 386 -22.94 1.70 4.76
C THR A 386 -22.52 0.50 5.61
N GLY A 387 -21.28 0.46 6.11
CA GLY A 387 -20.75 -0.67 6.88
C GLY A 387 -20.57 -1.95 6.06
N ALA A 388 -20.46 -1.82 4.73
CA ALA A 388 -20.15 -2.93 3.83
C ALA A 388 -18.67 -3.29 3.90
N ALA A 389 -18.32 -4.42 3.28
CA ALA A 389 -16.92 -4.80 3.13
C ALA A 389 -16.17 -3.80 2.24
N TYR A 390 -14.96 -3.44 2.64
CA TYR A 390 -14.12 -2.46 1.94
C TYR A 390 -12.72 -3.02 1.68
N GLY A 391 -11.94 -2.32 0.87
CA GLY A 391 -10.53 -2.62 0.61
C GLY A 391 -9.81 -1.37 0.12
N ARG A 392 -8.69 -1.55 -0.58
CA ARG A 392 -7.84 -0.49 -1.14
C ARG A 392 -8.57 0.50 -2.06
N ALA A 393 -9.72 0.11 -2.61
CA ALA A 393 -10.59 0.98 -3.42
C ALA A 393 -11.06 2.24 -2.69
N LEU A 394 -11.07 2.24 -1.36
CA LEU A 394 -11.45 3.43 -0.58
C LEU A 394 -10.45 4.58 -0.73
N ASP A 395 -9.14 4.29 -0.82
CA ASP A 395 -8.13 5.33 -0.99
C ASP A 395 -8.27 5.98 -2.37
N TRP A 396 -8.64 5.19 -3.40
CA TRP A 396 -8.93 5.71 -4.75
C TRP A 396 -10.16 6.62 -4.80
N TRP A 397 -11.18 6.37 -3.98
CA TRP A 397 -12.30 7.31 -3.84
C TRP A 397 -11.83 8.65 -3.29
N ALA A 398 -10.99 8.63 -2.25
CA ALA A 398 -10.47 9.83 -1.63
C ALA A 398 -9.55 10.64 -2.57
N VAL A 399 -8.85 9.99 -3.50
CA VAL A 399 -8.16 10.66 -4.61
C VAL A 399 -9.14 11.45 -5.49
N GLY A 400 -10.28 10.86 -5.86
CA GLY A 400 -11.33 11.55 -6.63
C GLY A 400 -11.86 12.79 -5.93
N VAL A 401 -12.13 12.68 -4.61
CA VAL A 401 -12.54 13.83 -3.79
C VAL A 401 -11.45 14.90 -3.74
N THR A 402 -10.18 14.49 -3.62
CA THR A 402 -9.03 15.40 -3.58
C THR A 402 -8.84 16.15 -4.89
N ILE A 403 -8.90 15.48 -6.06
CA ILE A 403 -8.80 16.12 -7.38
C ILE A 403 -9.90 17.17 -7.56
N TYR A 404 -11.13 16.82 -7.17
CA TYR A 404 -12.27 17.74 -7.22
C TYR A 404 -12.03 18.96 -6.32
N GLN A 405 -11.57 18.75 -5.08
CA GLN A 405 -11.32 19.84 -4.15
C GLN A 405 -10.18 20.76 -4.60
N LEU A 406 -9.11 20.22 -5.17
CA LEU A 406 -8.01 21.01 -5.71
C LEU A 406 -8.49 21.97 -6.80
N HIS A 407 -9.43 21.53 -7.65
CA HIS A 407 -9.91 22.37 -8.74
C HIS A 407 -10.97 23.37 -8.28
N PHE A 408 -11.94 22.95 -7.46
CA PHE A 408 -13.12 23.76 -7.14
C PHE A 408 -13.07 24.45 -5.78
N ASN A 409 -12.09 24.13 -4.93
CA ASN A 409 -12.09 24.50 -3.51
C ASN A 409 -13.42 24.14 -2.79
N ALA A 410 -14.00 23.01 -3.20
CA ALA A 410 -15.30 22.52 -2.72
C ALA A 410 -15.28 20.99 -2.62
N ILE A 411 -16.28 20.40 -1.96
CA ILE A 411 -16.42 18.95 -1.81
C ILE A 411 -17.61 18.45 -2.67
N PRO A 412 -17.48 17.34 -3.43
CA PRO A 412 -18.47 16.91 -4.43
C PRO A 412 -19.83 16.44 -3.87
N PHE A 413 -19.96 16.22 -2.56
CA PHE A 413 -21.20 15.75 -1.91
C PHE A 413 -21.52 16.54 -0.63
N ASP A 414 -21.08 17.80 -0.58
CA ASP A 414 -21.20 18.62 0.62
C ASP A 414 -22.65 18.93 1.00
N ASP A 415 -22.87 19.17 2.29
CA ASP A 415 -24.13 19.65 2.87
C ASP A 415 -23.83 20.24 4.26
N PRO A 416 -24.50 21.34 4.66
CA PRO A 416 -24.36 21.90 6.01
C PRO A 416 -24.60 20.90 7.15
N ARG A 417 -25.35 19.81 6.90
CA ARG A 417 -25.61 18.75 7.88
C ARG A 417 -24.82 17.49 7.54
N LEU A 418 -23.97 17.05 8.46
CA LEU A 418 -23.17 15.83 8.31
C LEU A 418 -23.99 14.57 7.97
N ALA A 419 -25.22 14.45 8.49
CA ALA A 419 -26.10 13.34 8.16
C ALA A 419 -26.52 13.34 6.69
N ARG A 420 -26.70 14.53 6.09
CA ARG A 420 -27.02 14.68 4.67
C ARG A 420 -25.80 14.47 3.78
N VAL A 421 -24.61 14.88 4.21
CA VAL A 421 -23.35 14.51 3.52
C VAL A 421 -23.28 13.00 3.34
N LYS A 422 -23.51 12.21 4.41
CA LYS A 422 -23.46 10.75 4.32
C LYS A 422 -24.47 10.20 3.31
N LEU A 423 -25.69 10.72 3.31
CA LEU A 423 -26.73 10.34 2.33
C LEU A 423 -26.33 10.74 0.91
N ASN A 424 -25.80 11.96 0.71
CA ASN A 424 -25.35 12.42 -0.60
C ASN A 424 -24.21 11.55 -1.14
N ILE A 425 -23.25 11.18 -0.29
CA ILE A 425 -22.16 10.27 -0.67
C ILE A 425 -22.70 8.92 -1.12
N VAL A 426 -23.73 8.37 -0.46
CA VAL A 426 -24.27 7.05 -0.81
C VAL A 426 -25.18 7.11 -2.04
N ASP A 427 -26.09 8.09 -2.11
CA ASP A 427 -27.26 8.04 -3.00
C ASP A 427 -27.22 9.05 -4.15
N LYS A 428 -26.51 10.18 -4.02
CA LYS A 428 -26.51 11.21 -5.06
C LYS A 428 -25.45 10.96 -6.13
N ASP A 429 -25.80 11.27 -7.37
CA ASP A 429 -24.85 11.35 -8.48
C ASP A 429 -23.88 12.52 -8.28
N LEU A 430 -22.73 12.44 -8.94
CA LEU A 430 -21.75 13.52 -8.94
C LEU A 430 -22.30 14.71 -9.73
N GLU A 431 -22.47 15.83 -9.05
CA GLU A 431 -22.84 17.10 -9.65
C GLU A 431 -21.61 18.00 -9.78
N TRP A 432 -21.58 18.82 -10.83
CA TRP A 432 -20.50 19.78 -11.07
C TRP A 432 -20.95 21.21 -10.77
N PRO A 433 -20.06 22.10 -10.30
CA PRO A 433 -20.43 23.48 -10.04
C PRO A 433 -20.91 24.18 -11.32
N PRO A 434 -22.06 24.89 -11.27
CA PRO A 434 -22.57 25.59 -12.44
C PRO A 434 -21.67 26.77 -12.82
N HIS A 435 -21.66 27.14 -14.10
CA HIS A 435 -20.93 28.30 -14.64
C HIS A 435 -19.40 28.25 -14.52
N GLN A 436 -18.82 27.07 -14.29
CA GLN A 436 -17.36 26.86 -14.36
C GLN A 436 -17.02 25.98 -15.56
N GLU A 437 -15.96 26.31 -16.28
CA GLU A 437 -15.43 25.45 -17.33
C GLU A 437 -14.75 24.25 -16.68
N ILE A 438 -15.13 23.04 -17.08
CA ILE A 438 -14.63 21.81 -16.48
C ILE A 438 -13.79 21.09 -17.53
N PRO A 439 -12.48 20.92 -17.31
CA PRO A 439 -11.66 20.13 -18.22
C PRO A 439 -12.21 18.71 -18.36
N SER A 440 -12.53 18.29 -19.58
CA SER A 440 -13.20 16.99 -19.84
C SER A 440 -12.43 15.80 -19.26
N ASP A 441 -11.11 15.82 -19.37
CA ASP A 441 -10.25 14.75 -18.85
C ASP A 441 -10.26 14.69 -17.32
N MET A 442 -10.40 15.85 -16.65
CA MET A 442 -10.54 15.92 -15.19
C MET A 442 -11.91 15.40 -14.77
N ALA A 443 -12.97 15.79 -15.48
CA ALA A 443 -14.32 15.29 -15.21
C ALA A 443 -14.37 13.76 -15.32
N ASP A 444 -13.78 13.20 -16.39
CA ASP A 444 -13.71 11.77 -16.66
C ASP A 444 -12.96 11.01 -15.56
N ILE A 445 -11.78 11.50 -15.13
CA ILE A 445 -11.00 10.80 -14.11
C ILE A 445 -11.67 10.82 -12.73
N VAL A 446 -12.23 11.97 -12.35
CA VAL A 446 -12.95 12.13 -11.07
C VAL A 446 -14.20 11.26 -11.07
N ALA A 447 -14.96 11.21 -12.17
CA ALA A 447 -16.11 10.32 -12.29
C ALA A 447 -15.70 8.84 -12.16
N GLY A 448 -14.55 8.45 -12.73
CA GLY A 448 -13.99 7.10 -12.58
C GLY A 448 -13.61 6.73 -11.14
N PHE A 449 -13.07 7.68 -10.37
CA PHE A 449 -12.75 7.48 -8.95
C PHE A 449 -13.99 7.52 -8.04
N LEU A 450 -14.99 8.35 -8.38
CA LEU A 450 -16.22 8.53 -7.59
C LEU A 450 -17.36 7.57 -7.99
N VAL A 451 -17.02 6.46 -8.66
CA VAL A 451 -17.96 5.34 -8.85
C VAL A 451 -18.33 4.74 -7.49
N LYS A 452 -19.65 4.72 -7.19
CA LYS A 452 -20.18 4.27 -5.89
C LYS A 452 -19.86 2.80 -5.62
N LYS A 453 -19.96 1.94 -6.64
CA LYS A 453 -19.66 0.51 -6.51
C LYS A 453 -18.14 0.27 -6.57
N PRO A 454 -17.49 -0.16 -5.47
CA PRO A 454 -16.04 -0.21 -5.40
C PRO A 454 -15.41 -1.20 -6.37
N THR A 455 -16.12 -2.25 -6.81
CA THR A 455 -15.58 -3.20 -7.80
C THR A 455 -15.39 -2.60 -9.18
N ASP A 456 -16.15 -1.56 -9.53
CA ASP A 456 -16.17 -0.96 -10.86
C ASP A 456 -15.39 0.37 -10.89
N ARG A 457 -14.94 0.81 -9.70
CA ARG A 457 -14.15 2.03 -9.48
C ARG A 457 -12.79 1.95 -10.16
N LEU A 458 -12.33 3.09 -10.68
CA LEU A 458 -10.98 3.23 -11.23
C LEU A 458 -9.93 2.81 -10.18
N GLY A 459 -8.95 2.03 -10.59
CA GLY A 459 -7.96 1.41 -9.70
C GLY A 459 -8.33 0.02 -9.18
N SER A 460 -9.59 -0.42 -9.26
CA SER A 460 -10.01 -1.71 -8.68
C SER A 460 -9.54 -2.95 -9.45
N HIS A 461 -9.32 -2.82 -10.75
CA HIS A 461 -8.85 -3.94 -11.59
C HIS A 461 -7.39 -3.84 -12.01
N SER A 462 -6.85 -2.63 -12.06
CA SER A 462 -5.47 -2.36 -12.45
C SER A 462 -5.15 -0.91 -12.12
N TYR A 463 -3.96 -0.67 -11.57
CA TYR A 463 -3.47 0.69 -11.33
C TYR A 463 -2.94 1.34 -12.62
N SER A 464 -2.51 0.55 -13.61
CA SER A 464 -2.07 1.06 -14.92
C SER A 464 -3.15 1.85 -15.67
N LYS A 465 -4.44 1.57 -15.41
CA LYS A 465 -5.55 2.38 -15.96
C LYS A 465 -5.57 3.81 -15.42
N ILE A 466 -5.10 4.03 -14.20
CA ILE A 466 -4.92 5.37 -13.62
C ILE A 466 -3.81 6.07 -14.38
N GLU A 467 -2.63 5.45 -14.46
CA GLU A 467 -1.43 6.04 -15.09
C GLU A 467 -1.64 6.42 -16.55
N LYS A 468 -2.39 5.59 -17.30
CA LYS A 468 -2.70 5.79 -18.73
C LYS A 468 -3.89 6.71 -18.99
N HIS A 469 -4.53 7.24 -17.96
CA HIS A 469 -5.69 8.10 -18.11
C HIS A 469 -5.30 9.43 -18.79
N ARG A 470 -6.15 9.96 -19.68
CA ARG A 470 -5.87 11.19 -20.46
C ARG A 470 -5.54 12.40 -19.58
N PHE A 471 -6.17 12.49 -18.41
CA PHE A 471 -5.87 13.50 -17.39
C PHE A 471 -4.38 13.58 -17.05
N PHE A 472 -3.68 12.44 -16.99
CA PHE A 472 -2.25 12.35 -16.66
C PHE A 472 -1.34 12.25 -17.88
N ALA A 473 -1.86 12.39 -19.11
CA ALA A 473 -1.05 12.31 -20.33
C ALA A 473 0.20 13.23 -20.34
N PRO A 474 0.17 14.44 -19.75
CA PRO A 474 1.35 15.31 -19.68
C PRO A 474 2.37 14.93 -18.58
N VAL A 475 2.06 13.97 -17.70
CA VAL A 475 2.90 13.63 -16.55
C VAL A 475 3.95 12.59 -16.95
N ASP A 476 5.22 12.94 -16.76
CA ASP A 476 6.32 11.97 -16.83
C ASP A 476 6.42 11.20 -15.51
N TRP A 477 5.74 10.05 -15.45
CA TRP A 477 5.66 9.22 -14.25
C TRP A 477 7.05 8.83 -13.72
N ASN A 478 7.96 8.43 -14.62
CA ASN A 478 9.30 8.00 -14.23
C ASN A 478 10.10 9.15 -13.60
N LYS A 479 10.03 10.35 -14.19
CA LYS A 479 10.72 11.54 -13.65
C LYS A 479 10.27 11.85 -12.22
N TRP A 480 8.97 11.79 -11.95
CA TRP A 480 8.44 12.04 -10.60
C TRP A 480 8.75 10.92 -9.61
N GLU A 481 8.66 9.66 -10.05
CA GLU A 481 8.96 8.49 -9.21
C GLU A 481 10.44 8.42 -8.81
N THR A 482 11.36 8.81 -9.71
CA THR A 482 12.81 8.87 -9.42
C THR A 482 13.25 10.19 -8.77
N GLY A 483 12.32 11.09 -8.41
CA GLY A 483 12.64 12.37 -7.77
C GLY A 483 13.29 13.45 -8.64
N LEU A 484 13.42 13.20 -9.94
CA LEU A 484 13.90 14.19 -10.90
C LEU A 484 12.80 15.20 -11.29
N GLY A 485 11.55 14.95 -10.86
CA GLY A 485 10.39 15.81 -11.02
C GLY A 485 10.59 17.17 -10.35
N TRP A 486 10.26 18.22 -11.11
CA TRP A 486 10.29 19.60 -10.64
C TRP A 486 9.35 20.45 -11.48
N MET A 487 8.55 21.29 -10.81
CA MET A 487 7.69 22.28 -11.44
C MET A 487 7.76 23.59 -10.64
N ASP A 488 8.10 24.68 -11.32
CA ASP A 488 8.15 26.00 -10.69
C ASP A 488 6.73 26.51 -10.40
N TRP A 489 6.53 27.01 -9.18
CA TRP A 489 5.25 27.56 -8.75
C TRP A 489 5.46 28.69 -7.73
N PRO A 490 5.71 29.93 -8.21
CA PRO A 490 6.06 31.05 -7.32
C PRO A 490 5.03 31.34 -6.21
N LEU A 491 3.74 31.06 -6.47
CA LEU A 491 2.70 31.20 -5.46
C LEU A 491 2.88 30.19 -4.31
N LEU A 492 3.20 28.94 -4.62
CA LEU A 492 3.51 27.92 -3.61
C LEU A 492 4.72 28.34 -2.78
N ASP A 493 5.78 28.82 -3.41
CA ASP A 493 6.98 29.27 -2.70
C ASP A 493 6.68 30.44 -1.76
N THR A 494 5.78 31.35 -2.16
CA THR A 494 5.29 32.44 -1.30
C THR A 494 4.55 31.88 -0.09
N PHE A 495 3.66 30.90 -0.28
CA PHE A 495 2.95 30.27 0.83
C PHE A 495 3.92 29.54 1.78
N ILE A 496 4.90 28.80 1.25
CA ILE A 496 5.92 28.11 2.03
C ILE A 496 6.75 29.13 2.85
N ALA A 497 7.18 30.23 2.24
CA ALA A 497 7.93 31.27 2.93
C ALA A 497 7.09 31.97 4.03
N SER A 498 5.77 32.04 3.86
CA SER A 498 4.85 32.67 4.81
C SER A 498 4.37 31.76 5.95
N LYS A 499 4.79 30.49 5.98
CA LYS A 499 4.13 29.44 6.79
C LYS A 499 4.07 29.68 8.30
N GLY A 500 4.91 30.60 8.82
CA GLY A 500 4.78 31.23 10.14
C GLY A 500 4.75 30.29 11.35
N ASP A 501 4.90 30.86 12.55
CA ASP A 501 4.77 30.09 13.79
C ASP A 501 3.29 29.83 14.10
N ILE A 502 2.89 28.54 14.03
CA ILE A 502 1.52 28.09 14.26
C ILE A 502 1.07 28.39 15.69
N LEU A 503 1.99 28.49 16.65
CA LEU A 503 1.67 28.79 18.06
C LEU A 503 0.85 30.08 18.20
N ARG A 504 1.15 31.10 17.38
CA ARG A 504 0.48 32.41 17.43
C ARG A 504 -0.95 32.38 16.90
N GLN A 505 -1.33 31.32 16.18
CA GLN A 505 -2.64 31.16 15.55
C GLN A 505 -3.56 30.19 16.33
N LEU A 506 -3.06 29.58 17.41
CA LEU A 506 -3.81 28.60 18.18
C LEU A 506 -4.64 29.22 19.30
N GLU A 507 -5.87 28.73 19.45
CA GLU A 507 -6.73 29.10 20.56
C GLU A 507 -6.16 28.60 21.92
N PRO A 508 -6.39 29.33 23.02
CA PRO A 508 -5.88 28.96 24.36
C PRO A 508 -6.22 27.54 24.81
N ALA A 509 -7.39 27.02 24.41
CA ALA A 509 -7.81 25.66 24.74
C ALA A 509 -6.96 24.57 24.05
N LYS A 510 -6.44 24.84 22.85
CA LYS A 510 -5.55 23.93 22.12
C LYS A 510 -4.12 23.98 22.67
N LEU A 511 -3.68 25.15 23.14
CA LEU A 511 -2.36 25.31 23.78
C LEU A 511 -2.19 24.40 25.01
N LYS A 512 -3.26 24.20 25.80
CA LYS A 512 -3.23 23.30 26.97
C LYS A 512 -3.09 21.82 26.63
N LYS A 513 -3.26 21.43 25.36
CA LYS A 513 -3.17 20.03 24.89
C LYS A 513 -1.85 19.70 24.23
N ILE A 514 -0.91 20.66 24.18
CA ILE A 514 0.40 20.46 23.58
C ILE A 514 1.24 19.59 24.52
N VAL A 515 1.68 18.44 24.00
CA VAL A 515 2.67 17.59 24.66
C VAL A 515 4.04 18.17 24.35
N ARG A 516 4.90 18.24 25.37
CA ARG A 516 6.20 18.92 25.28
C ARG A 516 7.32 17.91 25.45
N LEU A 517 8.31 18.00 24.57
CA LEU A 517 9.45 17.10 24.54
C LEU A 517 10.31 17.24 25.80
N GLU A 518 10.46 18.48 26.27
CA GLU A 518 11.21 18.84 27.48
C GLU A 518 10.62 18.26 28.78
N ASN A 519 9.38 17.75 28.74
CA ASN A 519 8.69 17.18 29.89
C ASN A 519 8.67 15.64 29.87
N GLN A 520 9.38 15.00 28.94
CA GLN A 520 9.32 13.55 28.78
C GLN A 520 10.52 12.84 29.41
N GLU A 521 10.25 11.80 30.20
CA GLU A 521 11.28 10.97 30.84
C GLU A 521 11.46 9.63 30.11
N PRO A 522 12.71 9.12 29.98
CA PRO A 522 12.97 7.81 29.39
C PRO A 522 12.25 6.69 30.14
N THR A 523 11.76 5.68 29.42
CA THR A 523 11.20 4.48 30.05
C THR A 523 12.21 3.34 30.07
N ALA A 524 12.19 2.51 31.12
CA ALA A 524 13.00 1.29 31.19
C ALA A 524 12.44 0.13 30.35
N ALA A 525 11.17 0.20 29.94
CA ALA A 525 10.48 -0.88 29.23
C ALA A 525 10.12 -0.46 27.80
N HIS A 526 10.83 -1.05 26.83
CA HIS A 526 10.53 -0.91 25.41
C HIS A 526 9.99 -2.24 24.90
N ALA A 527 8.70 -2.28 24.55
CA ALA A 527 8.18 -3.45 23.85
C ALA A 527 8.64 -3.41 22.39
N ALA A 528 9.15 -4.54 21.89
CA ALA A 528 9.76 -4.63 20.56
C ALA A 528 8.82 -4.14 19.45
N LEU A 529 7.52 -4.41 19.58
CA LEU A 529 6.53 -4.03 18.57
C LEU A 529 6.36 -2.50 18.42
N TYR A 530 6.75 -1.74 19.44
CA TYR A 530 6.71 -0.28 19.42
C TYR A 530 8.03 0.38 19.04
N THR A 531 9.08 -0.42 18.95
CA THR A 531 10.43 0.07 18.76
C THR A 531 10.86 -0.22 17.34
N TYR A 532 11.22 0.84 16.64
CA TYR A 532 11.74 0.75 15.28
C TYR A 532 12.87 1.75 15.12
N PHE A 533 13.92 1.33 14.42
CA PHE A 533 15.01 2.21 13.98
C PHE A 533 15.34 1.85 12.55
N SER A 534 15.29 2.83 11.65
CA SER A 534 15.77 2.68 10.27
C SER A 534 17.27 2.36 10.24
N SER A 535 17.74 1.75 9.14
CA SER A 535 19.15 1.40 9.01
C SER A 535 20.05 2.64 9.03
N GLY A 536 19.61 3.75 8.42
CA GLY A 536 20.28 5.05 8.47
C GLY A 536 20.36 5.60 9.90
N TYR A 537 19.28 5.48 10.66
CA TYR A 537 19.28 5.87 12.07
C TYR A 537 20.26 5.03 12.89
N ARG A 538 20.25 3.69 12.74
CA ARG A 538 21.19 2.79 13.45
C ARG A 538 22.66 3.11 13.13
N ARG A 539 22.99 3.29 11.85
CA ARG A 539 24.36 3.70 11.44
C ARG A 539 24.77 5.01 12.10
N THR A 540 23.84 5.95 12.24
CA THR A 540 24.09 7.24 12.88
C THR A 540 24.34 7.07 14.39
N LEU A 541 23.57 6.21 15.07
CA LEU A 541 23.80 5.87 16.47
C LEU A 541 25.20 5.26 16.70
N ASP A 542 25.62 4.33 15.84
CA ASP A 542 26.93 3.69 15.95
C ASP A 542 28.08 4.68 15.81
N LYS A 543 27.94 5.67 14.91
CA LYS A 543 28.91 6.77 14.77
C LYS A 543 29.03 7.60 16.05
N ILE A 544 27.90 8.02 16.62
CA ILE A 544 27.89 8.80 17.88
C ILE A 544 28.61 8.03 18.98
N ARG A 545 28.34 6.71 19.09
CA ARG A 545 29.00 5.84 20.07
C ARG A 545 30.50 5.71 19.86
N SER A 546 30.94 5.76 18.61
CA SER A 546 32.38 5.78 18.27
C SER A 546 33.04 7.15 18.47
N GLY A 547 32.32 8.15 18.98
CA GLY A 547 32.83 9.51 19.22
C GLY A 547 32.95 10.35 17.94
N GLN A 548 32.32 9.93 16.84
CA GLN A 548 32.31 10.69 15.59
C GLN A 548 31.26 11.80 15.64
N ALA A 549 31.61 12.95 15.08
CA ALA A 549 30.67 14.04 14.88
C ALA A 549 29.72 13.72 13.72
N LEU A 550 28.45 14.13 13.86
CA LEU A 550 27.45 14.01 12.82
C LEU A 550 27.61 15.10 11.77
N VAL A 551 27.43 14.76 10.49
CA VAL A 551 27.51 15.72 9.38
C VAL A 551 26.31 15.57 8.44
N GLY A 552 25.42 16.57 8.43
CA GLY A 552 24.30 16.63 7.48
C GLY A 552 23.21 15.58 7.72
N ASP A 553 22.54 15.14 6.64
CA ASP A 553 21.40 14.22 6.67
C ASP A 553 21.86 12.75 6.68
N GLU A 554 22.44 12.31 7.79
CA GLU A 554 22.99 10.94 7.92
C GLU A 554 21.91 9.85 8.10
N PHE A 555 20.65 10.22 8.33
CA PHE A 555 19.53 9.28 8.44
C PHE A 555 19.04 8.75 7.09
N ASP A 556 19.34 9.44 6.00
CA ASP A 556 18.73 9.15 4.71
C ASP A 556 19.27 7.86 4.09
N GLU A 557 18.36 7.12 3.46
CA GLU A 557 18.61 5.87 2.76
C GLU A 557 18.28 6.04 1.28
N ASN A 558 18.79 5.12 0.44
CA ASN A 558 18.40 5.08 -0.96
C ASN A 558 16.89 4.83 -1.04
N LEU A 559 16.18 5.72 -1.72
CA LEU A 559 14.73 5.61 -1.90
C LEU A 559 14.39 4.40 -2.78
N GLU A 560 13.33 3.69 -2.40
CA GLU A 560 12.80 2.59 -3.19
C GLU A 560 11.93 3.11 -4.32
N VAL A 561 12.18 2.60 -5.52
CA VAL A 561 11.36 2.81 -6.72
C VAL A 561 10.65 1.50 -7.05
N LEU A 562 9.33 1.53 -7.20
CA LEU A 562 8.57 0.32 -7.53
C LEU A 562 8.93 -0.15 -8.93
N ARG A 563 9.24 -1.43 -9.04
CA ARG A 563 9.51 -2.07 -10.33
C ARG A 563 8.34 -2.93 -10.75
N ASP A 564 7.53 -2.45 -11.68
CA ASP A 564 6.54 -3.26 -12.38
C ASP A 564 7.20 -3.96 -13.57
N HIS A 565 7.65 -5.19 -13.37
CA HIS A 565 8.28 -6.00 -14.41
C HIS A 565 7.53 -7.32 -14.57
N ASP A 566 7.39 -7.79 -15.81
CA ASP A 566 6.82 -9.11 -16.06
C ASP A 566 7.88 -10.17 -15.76
N GLN A 567 7.98 -10.57 -14.49
CA GLN A 567 8.85 -11.66 -14.06
C GLN A 567 8.13 -13.00 -14.21
N PRO A 568 8.85 -14.06 -14.63
CA PRO A 568 8.28 -15.40 -14.67
C PRO A 568 7.95 -15.88 -13.27
N TYR A 569 7.00 -16.83 -13.19
CA TYR A 569 6.65 -17.53 -11.96
C TYR A 569 7.91 -18.03 -11.22
N ILE A 570 8.10 -17.62 -9.96
CA ILE A 570 9.40 -17.81 -9.28
C ILE A 570 9.72 -19.29 -9.06
N PHE A 571 8.69 -20.11 -8.90
CA PHE A 571 8.83 -21.55 -8.71
C PHE A 571 8.78 -22.34 -10.03
N GLN A 572 8.86 -21.68 -11.19
CA GLN A 572 8.89 -22.33 -12.49
C GLN A 572 10.05 -23.35 -12.60
N LYS A 573 11.18 -23.10 -11.93
CA LYS A 573 12.33 -24.02 -11.87
C LYS A 573 12.08 -25.30 -11.04
N TYR A 574 10.98 -25.37 -10.30
CA TYR A 574 10.57 -26.54 -9.52
C TYR A 574 9.44 -27.32 -10.18
N VAL A 575 9.05 -26.93 -11.40
CA VAL A 575 8.09 -27.65 -12.22
C VAL A 575 8.73 -28.94 -12.73
N THR A 576 8.07 -30.07 -12.53
CA THR A 576 8.53 -31.41 -12.92
C THR A 576 7.92 -31.88 -14.24
#